data_AF-A0A261BKT5-F1
#
_entry.id   AF-A0A261BKT5-F1
#
_cell.length_a   1.000
_cell.length_b   1.000
_cell.length_c   1.000
_cell.angle_alpha   90.00
_cell.angle_beta   90.00
_cell.angle_gamma   90.00
#
_symmetry.space_group_name_H-M   'P 1'
#
loop_
_entity.id
_entity.type
_entity.pdbx_description
1 polymer ?
#
loop_
_entity_poly.entity_id
_entity_poly.type
_entity_poly.pdbx_seq_one_letter_code
_entity_poly.pdbx_strand_id
1 'polypeptide(L)'
;MTRFSVFSAVLLISLASSGVFGQFTDSCTSDVYASIKQCYVTYMAGYNISMTDTIPEYWSFHFARRDLLDADVTMTEFYCIAFCRDRYQPNIDQCDAQAAIDIGNGMDPCAAQQKDFNCQAAVYRNCCDWNAGVYICNVDMAGSKAVNPACVNAGLITCPAAR
;
A
#
# COMPACT_ATOMS: atom_id res chain seq x y z
N MET A 1 -0.69 38.24 58.36
CA MET A 1 -1.88 37.44 58.03
C MET A 1 -1.88 37.26 56.50
N THR A 2 -1.07 36.36 55.92
CA THR A 2 -1.43 34.98 55.45
C THR A 2 -2.80 34.96 54.75
N ARG A 3 -2.98 34.65 53.46
CA ARG A 3 -2.51 33.55 52.57
C ARG A 3 -2.65 34.07 51.10
N PHE A 4 -1.92 33.67 50.06
CA PHE A 4 -1.50 32.36 49.58
C PHE A 4 -0.20 32.51 48.76
N SER A 5 0.81 31.69 49.07
CA SER A 5 1.85 31.27 48.13
C SER A 5 1.45 29.89 47.61
N VAL A 6 1.87 29.50 46.40
CA VAL A 6 2.68 28.28 46.13
C VAL A 6 2.62 27.84 44.65
N PHE A 7 3.76 28.04 43.97
CA PHE A 7 4.46 27.17 43.00
C PHE A 7 3.99 27.00 41.54
N SER A 8 4.84 27.54 40.66
CA SER A 8 5.24 26.93 39.38
C SER A 8 5.53 25.44 39.52
N ALA A 9 4.96 24.64 38.63
CA ALA A 9 5.47 23.31 38.29
C ALA A 9 5.18 23.02 36.82
N VAL A 10 6.23 23.20 36.01
CA VAL A 10 6.61 22.37 34.85
C VAL A 10 5.70 21.16 34.64
N LEU A 11 4.95 21.16 33.53
CA LEU A 11 4.35 19.94 32.99
C LEU A 11 4.98 19.66 31.61
N LEU A 12 6.25 19.26 31.67
CA LEU A 12 6.86 18.39 30.67
C LEU A 12 6.18 17.02 30.77
N ILE A 13 5.16 16.78 29.94
CA ILE A 13 4.75 15.40 29.64
C ILE A 13 5.40 15.05 28.31
N SER A 14 6.53 14.38 28.45
CA SER A 14 7.15 13.45 27.53
C SER A 14 6.14 12.83 26.55
N LEU A 15 6.28 13.18 25.27
CA LEU A 15 5.92 12.30 24.16
C LEU A 15 6.82 11.06 24.25
N ALA A 16 6.42 10.12 25.11
CA ALA A 16 6.92 8.77 25.07
C ALA A 16 6.39 8.15 23.77
N SER A 17 7.28 8.04 22.81
CA SER A 17 7.23 7.15 21.66
C SER A 17 6.80 5.76 22.09
N SER A 18 5.50 5.52 22.10
CA SER A 18 4.94 4.17 22.13
C SER A 18 4.97 3.66 20.70
N GLY A 19 6.12 3.09 20.33
CA GLY A 19 6.17 2.14 19.24
C GLY A 19 5.21 1.01 19.58
N VAL A 20 4.02 1.04 18.97
CA VAL A 20 3.12 -0.11 18.98
C VAL A 20 3.77 -1.13 18.05
N PHE A 21 4.71 -1.90 18.59
CA PHE A 21 5.05 -3.19 18.02
C PHE A 21 3.78 -4.04 18.14
N GLY A 22 3.05 -4.19 17.04
CA GLY A 22 1.95 -5.14 16.97
C GLY A 22 2.50 -6.53 17.29
N GLN A 23 2.27 -7.02 18.51
CA GLN A 23 2.38 -8.43 18.80
C GLN A 23 1.29 -9.14 18.01
N PHE A 24 1.67 -10.07 17.15
CA PHE A 24 0.73 -11.03 16.55
C PHE A 24 0.13 -11.85 17.69
N THR A 25 -1.04 -11.45 18.18
CA THR A 25 -1.86 -12.27 19.05
C THR A 25 -2.62 -13.25 18.15
N ASP A 26 -2.60 -14.54 18.49
CA ASP A 26 -3.31 -15.64 17.79
C ASP A 26 -4.83 -15.41 17.74
N SER A 27 -5.28 -14.46 16.94
CA SER A 27 -6.69 -14.06 16.84
C SER A 27 -7.17 -14.07 15.39
N CYS A 28 -6.85 -15.14 14.66
CA CYS A 28 -7.63 -15.51 13.47
C CYS A 28 -9.03 -16.00 13.91
N THR A 29 -9.87 -15.10 14.41
CA THR A 29 -11.29 -15.40 14.67
C THR A 29 -12.06 -15.46 13.35
N SER A 30 -13.23 -16.11 13.33
CA SER A 30 -14.07 -16.18 12.12
C SER A 30 -14.40 -14.80 11.55
N ASP A 31 -14.57 -13.80 12.41
CA ASP A 31 -14.95 -12.44 12.04
C ASP A 31 -13.76 -11.67 11.44
N VAL A 32 -12.56 -11.86 11.99
CA VAL A 32 -11.32 -11.34 11.41
C VAL A 32 -11.05 -11.99 10.06
N TYR A 33 -11.25 -13.31 9.94
CA TYR A 33 -11.12 -14.03 8.67
C TYR A 33 -12.15 -13.56 7.63
N ALA A 34 -13.41 -13.34 8.03
CA ALA A 34 -14.47 -12.86 7.14
C ALA A 34 -14.19 -11.44 6.63
N SER A 35 -13.72 -10.55 7.52
CA SER A 35 -13.30 -9.18 7.15
C SER A 35 -12.15 -9.18 6.14
N ILE A 36 -11.10 -9.98 6.41
CA ILE A 36 -9.96 -10.14 5.49
C ILE A 36 -10.43 -10.75 4.16
N LYS A 37 -11.27 -11.77 4.19
CA LYS A 37 -11.84 -12.43 3.00
C LYS A 37 -12.63 -11.42 2.16
N GLN A 38 -13.41 -10.53 2.77
CA GLN A 38 -14.19 -9.52 2.03
C GLN A 38 -13.27 -8.53 1.29
N CYS A 39 -12.19 -8.09 1.92
CA CYS A 39 -11.17 -7.26 1.26
C CYS A 39 -10.51 -8.00 0.09
N TYR A 40 -10.18 -9.27 0.29
CA TYR A 40 -9.59 -10.12 -0.75
C TYR A 40 -10.54 -10.37 -1.92
N VAL A 41 -11.83 -10.66 -1.68
CA VAL A 41 -12.82 -10.86 -2.76
C VAL A 41 -12.91 -9.62 -3.66
N THR A 42 -13.00 -8.42 -3.07
CA THR A 42 -13.02 -7.17 -3.82
C THR A 42 -11.72 -6.95 -4.60
N TYR A 43 -10.57 -7.18 -3.95
CA TYR A 43 -9.26 -7.04 -4.58
C TYR A 43 -9.07 -8.02 -5.76
N MET A 44 -9.42 -9.29 -5.60
CA MET A 44 -9.33 -10.32 -6.64
C MET A 44 -10.26 -10.05 -7.82
N ALA A 45 -11.45 -9.51 -7.57
CA ALA A 45 -12.36 -9.10 -8.63
C ALA A 45 -11.73 -8.02 -9.54
N GLY A 46 -10.84 -7.17 -9.01
CA GLY A 46 -10.06 -6.21 -9.80
C GLY A 46 -9.15 -6.86 -10.85
N TYR A 47 -8.70 -8.09 -10.60
CA TYR A 47 -7.91 -8.92 -11.49
C TYR A 47 -8.78 -9.87 -12.35
N ASN A 48 -10.11 -9.71 -12.32
CA ASN A 48 -11.05 -10.62 -12.95
C ASN A 48 -10.93 -12.08 -12.43
N ILE A 49 -10.49 -12.23 -11.17
CA ILE A 49 -10.36 -13.53 -10.49
C ILE A 49 -11.56 -13.67 -9.54
N SER A 50 -12.37 -14.70 -9.77
CA SER A 50 -13.46 -15.05 -8.84
C SER A 50 -12.91 -15.89 -7.69
N MET A 51 -13.09 -15.43 -6.46
CA MET A 51 -12.75 -16.22 -5.27
C MET A 51 -13.89 -17.15 -4.89
N THR A 52 -13.60 -18.45 -4.83
CA THR A 52 -14.52 -19.49 -4.33
C THR A 52 -14.18 -19.79 -2.87
N ASP A 53 -14.94 -19.21 -1.94
CA ASP A 53 -15.01 -19.43 -0.48
C ASP A 53 -13.77 -19.55 0.43
N THR A 54 -12.63 -19.89 -0.12
CA THR A 54 -11.31 -19.96 0.49
C THR A 54 -10.43 -18.88 -0.12
N ILE A 55 -9.67 -18.18 0.73
CA ILE A 55 -8.59 -17.32 0.26
C ILE A 55 -7.63 -18.21 -0.54
N PRO A 56 -7.38 -17.92 -1.84
CA PRO A 56 -6.47 -18.71 -2.64
C PRO A 56 -5.12 -18.81 -1.94
N GLU A 57 -4.51 -19.98 -2.06
CA GLU A 57 -3.13 -20.14 -1.64
C GLU A 57 -2.26 -19.09 -2.36
N TYR A 58 -1.33 -18.49 -1.62
CA TYR A 58 -0.53 -17.35 -2.06
C TYR A 58 0.06 -17.54 -3.45
N TRP A 59 0.58 -18.75 -3.73
CA TRP A 59 1.18 -19.09 -5.02
C TRP A 59 0.17 -19.16 -6.17
N SER A 60 -1.05 -19.63 -5.91
CA SER A 60 -2.13 -19.65 -6.91
C SER A 60 -2.59 -18.25 -7.31
N PHE A 61 -2.76 -17.35 -6.33
CA PHE A 61 -3.03 -15.94 -6.63
C PHE A 61 -1.83 -15.27 -7.32
N HIS A 62 -0.62 -15.58 -6.86
CA HIS A 62 0.62 -15.06 -7.42
C HIS A 62 0.80 -15.42 -8.90
N PHE A 63 0.54 -16.68 -9.30
CA PHE A 63 0.63 -17.09 -10.70
C PHE A 63 -0.46 -16.43 -11.56
N ALA A 64 -1.69 -16.33 -11.06
CA ALA A 64 -2.74 -15.60 -11.77
C ALA A 64 -2.41 -14.11 -11.94
N ARG A 65 -1.83 -13.46 -10.92
CA ARG A 65 -1.37 -12.06 -11.00
C ARG A 65 -0.20 -11.89 -11.97
N ARG A 66 0.75 -12.85 -11.99
CA ARG A 66 1.86 -12.87 -12.95
C ARG A 66 1.36 -13.05 -14.38
N ASP A 67 0.45 -14.00 -14.60
CA ASP A 67 -0.09 -14.32 -15.92
C ASP A 67 -0.99 -13.18 -16.47
N LEU A 68 -1.61 -12.38 -15.59
CA LEU A 68 -2.36 -11.17 -15.96
C LEU A 68 -1.49 -9.94 -16.25
N LEU A 69 -0.22 -9.95 -15.86
CA LEU A 69 0.72 -8.82 -16.01
C LEU A 69 1.74 -9.02 -17.14
N ASP A 70 1.54 -10.05 -17.97
CA ASP A 70 2.49 -10.56 -18.97
C ASP A 70 3.80 -11.09 -18.36
N ALA A 71 4.34 -12.13 -19.01
CA ALA A 71 5.27 -13.11 -18.48
C ALA A 71 6.74 -12.63 -18.26
N ASP A 72 6.98 -11.35 -17.98
CA ASP A 72 8.32 -10.76 -17.97
C ASP A 72 8.96 -10.60 -16.58
N VAL A 73 8.25 -10.87 -15.47
CA VAL A 73 8.86 -10.82 -14.14
C VAL A 73 9.52 -12.15 -13.80
N THR A 74 10.85 -12.18 -13.83
CA THR A 74 11.62 -13.36 -13.42
C THR A 74 11.46 -13.63 -11.92
N MET A 75 11.65 -14.88 -11.47
CA MET A 75 11.66 -15.21 -10.03
C MET A 75 12.68 -14.35 -9.25
N THR A 76 13.77 -13.93 -9.91
CA THR A 76 14.78 -13.01 -9.36
C THR A 76 14.21 -11.61 -9.12
N GLU A 77 13.48 -11.04 -10.09
CA GLU A 77 12.78 -9.75 -9.90
C GLU A 77 11.75 -9.83 -8.78
N PHE A 78 11.06 -10.97 -8.65
CA PHE A 78 10.11 -11.15 -7.56
C PHE A 78 10.76 -11.10 -6.17
N TYR A 79 11.88 -11.81 -5.97
CA TYR A 79 12.62 -11.73 -4.71
C TYR A 79 13.11 -10.32 -4.43
N CYS A 80 13.54 -9.60 -5.48
CA CYS A 80 13.92 -8.21 -5.36
C CYS A 80 12.74 -7.34 -4.91
N ILE A 81 11.58 -7.44 -5.56
CA ILE A 81 10.38 -6.67 -5.20
C ILE A 81 9.95 -6.95 -3.75
N ALA A 82 9.96 -8.21 -3.33
CA ALA A 82 9.62 -8.59 -1.96
C ALA A 82 10.60 -7.98 -0.94
N PHE A 83 11.91 -8.08 -1.22
CA PHE A 83 12.95 -7.44 -0.40
C PHE A 83 12.80 -5.92 -0.37
N CYS A 84 12.52 -5.29 -1.50
CA CYS A 84 12.36 -3.84 -1.59
C CYS A 84 11.15 -3.34 -0.81
N ARG A 85 10.03 -4.07 -0.85
CA ARG A 85 8.85 -3.74 -0.04
C ARG A 85 9.20 -3.75 1.45
N ASP A 86 9.84 -4.82 1.94
CA ASP A 86 10.24 -4.94 3.35
C ASP A 86 11.24 -3.85 3.77
N ARG A 87 12.30 -3.66 2.96
CA ARG A 87 13.40 -2.75 3.27
C ARG A 87 13.03 -1.26 3.18
N TYR A 88 12.13 -0.92 2.26
CA TYR A 88 11.74 0.46 1.93
C TYR A 88 10.27 0.74 2.21
N GLN A 89 9.60 -0.05 3.05
CA GLN A 89 8.25 0.23 3.54
C GLN A 89 8.07 1.69 4.00
N PRO A 90 9.02 2.30 4.76
CA PRO A 90 8.87 3.70 5.17
C PRO A 90 8.79 4.69 4.00
N ASN A 91 9.45 4.40 2.88
CA ASN A 91 9.39 5.23 1.68
C ASN A 91 8.06 5.07 0.95
N ILE A 92 7.50 3.86 0.95
CA ILE A 92 6.16 3.60 0.42
C ILE A 92 5.12 4.32 1.27
N ASP A 93 5.18 4.18 2.59
CA ASP A 93 4.25 4.86 3.52
C ASP A 93 4.34 6.39 3.35
N GLN A 94 5.52 6.91 3.03
CA GLN A 94 5.71 8.33 2.74
C GLN A 94 5.04 8.74 1.41
N CYS A 95 5.06 7.89 0.38
CA CYS A 95 4.33 8.15 -0.87
C CYS A 95 2.81 8.27 -0.58
N ASP A 96 2.25 7.31 0.16
CA ASP A 96 0.84 7.29 0.55
C ASP A 96 0.47 8.52 1.39
N ALA A 97 1.28 8.84 2.40
CA ALA A 97 1.07 10.00 3.27
C ALA A 97 1.15 11.32 2.49
N GLN A 98 2.06 11.41 1.50
CA GLN A 98 2.18 12.60 0.68
C GLN A 98 0.96 12.80 -0.23
N ALA A 99 0.34 11.72 -0.72
CA ALA A 99 -0.89 11.80 -1.49
C ALA A 99 -2.03 12.43 -0.67
N ALA A 100 -2.17 12.03 0.60
CA ALA A 100 -3.16 12.61 1.51
C ALA A 100 -2.89 14.10 1.78
N ILE A 101 -1.62 14.49 1.96
CA ILE A 101 -1.21 15.88 2.13
C ILE A 101 -1.51 16.71 0.87
N ASP A 102 -1.21 16.17 -0.31
CA ASP A 102 -1.43 16.87 -1.58
C ASP A 102 -2.92 17.14 -1.80
N ILE A 103 -3.78 16.15 -1.52
CA ILE A 103 -5.24 16.32 -1.55
C ILE A 103 -5.70 17.37 -0.53
N GLY A 104 -5.17 17.33 0.70
CA GLY A 104 -5.45 18.33 1.74
C GLY A 104 -5.05 19.75 1.35
N ASN A 105 -4.04 19.90 0.50
CA ASN A 105 -3.58 21.16 -0.07
C ASN A 105 -4.32 21.56 -1.36
N GLY A 106 -5.36 20.84 -1.75
CA GLY A 106 -6.22 21.16 -2.89
C GLY A 106 -5.75 20.59 -4.23
N MET A 107 -4.81 19.64 -4.24
CA MET A 107 -4.49 18.89 -5.46
C MET A 107 -5.69 18.02 -5.88
N ASP A 108 -5.91 17.91 -7.18
CA ASP A 108 -6.88 16.97 -7.74
C ASP A 108 -6.58 15.53 -7.25
N PRO A 109 -7.58 14.77 -6.77
CA PRO A 109 -7.36 13.42 -6.26
C PRO A 109 -6.75 12.45 -7.27
N CYS A 110 -7.08 12.54 -8.55
CA CYS A 110 -6.48 11.69 -9.58
C CYS A 110 -5.03 12.09 -9.87
N ALA A 111 -4.71 13.39 -9.84
CA ALA A 111 -3.33 13.87 -9.93
C ALA A 111 -2.48 13.43 -8.72
N ALA A 112 -3.05 13.48 -7.50
CA ALA A 112 -2.39 13.00 -6.29
C ALA A 112 -2.15 11.48 -6.34
N GLN A 113 -3.14 10.71 -6.81
CA GLN A 113 -3.02 9.27 -7.01
C GLN A 113 -1.96 8.92 -8.07
N GLN A 114 -1.93 9.62 -9.20
CA GLN A 114 -0.88 9.43 -10.21
C GLN A 114 0.51 9.71 -9.64
N LYS A 115 0.63 10.75 -8.80
CA LYS A 115 1.89 11.12 -8.14
C LYS A 115 2.33 10.06 -7.14
N ASP A 116 1.41 9.51 -6.37
CA ASP A 116 1.65 8.38 -5.47
C ASP A 116 2.17 7.16 -6.23
N PHE A 117 1.49 6.73 -7.29
CA PHE A 117 1.91 5.58 -8.10
C PHE A 117 3.31 5.77 -8.69
N ASN A 118 3.62 6.99 -9.15
CA ASN A 118 4.94 7.33 -9.65
C ASN A 118 6.00 7.28 -8.53
N CYS A 119 5.65 7.72 -7.32
CA CYS A 119 6.52 7.66 -6.15
C CYS A 119 6.83 6.21 -5.77
N GLN A 120 5.80 5.37 -5.62
CA GLN A 120 5.97 3.95 -5.29
C GLN A 120 6.76 3.24 -6.38
N ALA A 121 6.40 3.42 -7.66
CA ALA A 121 7.16 2.86 -8.77
C ALA A 121 8.64 3.27 -8.72
N ALA A 122 8.96 4.53 -8.40
CA ALA A 122 10.34 4.99 -8.29
C ALA A 122 11.13 4.29 -7.17
N VAL A 123 10.50 3.98 -6.04
CA VAL A 123 11.14 3.19 -4.96
C VAL A 123 11.60 1.84 -5.50
N TYR A 124 10.72 1.13 -6.21
CA TYR A 124 11.06 -0.18 -6.79
C TYR A 124 12.04 -0.09 -7.96
N ARG A 125 11.98 0.99 -8.77
CA ARG A 125 12.98 1.21 -9.82
C ARG A 125 14.39 1.39 -9.28
N ASN A 126 14.50 2.12 -8.18
CA ASN A 126 15.79 2.41 -7.59
C ASN A 126 16.35 1.23 -6.79
N CYS A 127 15.47 0.36 -6.27
CA CYS A 127 15.87 -0.80 -5.49
C CYS A 127 16.12 -2.06 -6.35
N CYS A 128 15.30 -2.26 -7.38
CA CYS A 128 15.44 -3.34 -8.36
C CYS A 128 15.86 -2.76 -9.72
N ASP A 129 14.88 -2.52 -10.58
CA ASP A 129 15.07 -2.05 -11.95
C ASP A 129 13.78 -1.43 -12.51
N TRP A 130 13.86 -1.01 -13.77
CA TRP A 130 12.74 -0.39 -14.48
C TRP A 130 11.46 -1.25 -14.46
N ASN A 131 11.61 -2.55 -14.71
CA ASN A 131 10.49 -3.48 -14.86
C ASN A 131 9.80 -3.76 -13.51
N ALA A 132 10.54 -3.80 -12.41
CA ALA A 132 9.97 -3.83 -11.07
C ALA A 132 9.09 -2.62 -10.76
N GLY A 133 9.50 -1.42 -11.18
CA GLY A 133 8.68 -0.21 -11.01
C GLY A 133 7.46 -0.17 -11.92
N VAL A 134 7.57 -0.68 -13.14
CA VAL A 134 6.43 -0.85 -14.05
C VAL A 134 5.42 -1.82 -13.44
N TYR A 135 5.90 -2.96 -12.97
CA TYR A 135 5.08 -3.98 -12.32
C TYR A 135 4.30 -3.41 -11.13
N ILE A 136 4.97 -2.67 -10.23
CA ILE A 136 4.30 -2.08 -9.06
C ILE A 136 3.24 -1.06 -9.46
N CYS A 137 3.53 -0.16 -10.41
CA CYS A 137 2.53 0.77 -10.90
C CYS A 137 1.29 0.04 -11.44
N ASN A 138 1.49 -1.04 -12.22
CA ASN A 138 0.37 -1.83 -12.77
C ASN A 138 -0.41 -2.57 -11.68
N VAL A 139 0.26 -3.05 -10.63
CA VAL A 139 -0.41 -3.63 -9.43
C VAL A 139 -1.27 -2.58 -8.73
N ASP A 140 -0.75 -1.37 -8.53
CA ASP A 140 -1.48 -0.29 -7.86
C ASP A 140 -2.68 0.18 -8.72
N MET A 141 -2.51 0.21 -10.05
CA MET A 141 -3.58 0.49 -11.01
C MET A 141 -4.68 -0.58 -10.97
N ALA A 142 -4.33 -1.86 -10.93
CA ALA A 142 -5.29 -2.94 -10.78
C ALA A 142 -6.03 -2.86 -9.43
N GLY A 143 -5.30 -2.59 -8.34
CA GLY A 143 -5.88 -2.37 -7.01
C GLY A 143 -6.86 -1.20 -7.00
N SER A 144 -6.51 -0.08 -7.65
CA SER A 144 -7.38 1.08 -7.74
C SER A 144 -8.61 0.83 -8.61
N LYS A 145 -8.47 0.09 -9.71
CA LYS A 145 -9.62 -0.36 -10.51
C LYS A 145 -10.60 -1.20 -9.68
N ALA A 146 -10.12 -1.93 -8.68
CA ALA A 146 -10.93 -2.73 -7.77
C ALA A 146 -11.66 -1.89 -6.70
N VAL A 147 -10.96 -0.91 -6.11
CA VAL A 147 -11.42 -0.20 -4.91
C VAL A 147 -12.03 1.16 -5.23
N ASN A 148 -11.42 1.94 -6.12
CA ASN A 148 -11.90 3.24 -6.55
C ASN A 148 -11.53 3.50 -8.02
N PRO A 149 -12.34 3.01 -8.97
CA PRO A 149 -11.97 3.00 -10.39
C PRO A 149 -12.10 4.36 -11.07
N ALA A 150 -12.55 5.42 -10.39
CA ALA A 150 -12.92 6.69 -11.03
C ALA A 150 -11.79 7.27 -11.90
N CYS A 151 -10.59 7.40 -11.33
CA CYS A 151 -9.43 7.96 -12.05
C CYS A 151 -8.89 7.02 -13.14
N VAL A 152 -8.93 5.71 -12.90
CA VAL A 152 -8.48 4.69 -13.86
C VAL A 152 -9.42 4.62 -15.06
N ASN A 153 -10.75 4.57 -14.84
CA ASN A 153 -11.76 4.53 -15.89
C ASN A 153 -11.84 5.84 -16.68
N ALA A 154 -11.48 6.97 -16.06
CA ALA A 154 -11.35 8.26 -16.73
C ALA A 154 -10.06 8.39 -17.57
N GLY A 155 -9.15 7.40 -17.52
CA GLY A 155 -7.87 7.45 -18.22
C GLY A 155 -6.89 8.49 -17.66
N LEU A 156 -7.08 8.88 -16.40
CA LEU A 156 -6.26 9.90 -15.72
C LEU A 156 -5.04 9.30 -14.99
N ILE A 157 -4.96 7.97 -14.93
CA ILE A 157 -3.85 7.22 -14.36
C ILE A 157 -3.15 6.47 -15.48
N THR A 158 -1.83 6.55 -15.49
CA THR A 158 -0.94 5.91 -16.47
C THR A 158 0.25 5.27 -15.76
N CYS A 159 0.65 4.11 -16.28
CA CYS A 159 1.86 3.41 -15.85
C CYS A 159 2.81 3.29 -17.05
N PRO A 160 4.13 3.41 -16.84
CA PRO A 160 5.08 3.26 -17.94
C PRO A 160 5.10 1.84 -18.49
N ALA A 161 5.45 1.69 -19.76
CA ALA A 161 5.63 0.38 -20.38
C ALA A 161 6.92 -0.31 -19.88
N ALA A 162 6.90 -1.64 -19.86
CA ALA A 162 8.08 -2.48 -19.62
C ALA A 162 9.17 -2.23 -20.69
N ARG A 163 10.43 -2.56 -20.37
CA ARG A 163 11.59 -2.39 -21.24
C ARG A 163 12.37 -3.68 -21.43
#